data_AF-A0A1I1LZ69-F1
#
_entry.id   AF-A0A1I1LZ69-F1
#
_cell.length_a   1.000
_cell.length_b   1.000
_cell.length_c   1.000
_cell.angle_alpha   90.00
_cell.angle_beta   90.00
_cell.angle_gamma   90.00
#
_symmetry.space_group_name_H-M   'P 1'
#
loop_
_entity.id
_entity.type
_entity.pdbx_description
1 polymer ?
#
loop_
_entity_poly.entity_id
_entity_poly.type
_entity_poly.pdbx_seq_one_letter_code
_entity_poly.pdbx_strand_id
1 'polypeptide(L)'
;TAHVVSDGLQAFAQVLQVGATHERHVTGGGRQAARTPQLRWVNTMLGNLKTAQAGTYHSFDHARYAARYLAEFAYRFNRRFDLVAMLPRLLRAAATTKPQPLTILRMSEASR
;
A
#
# COMPACT_ATOMS: atom_id res chain seq x y z
N THR A 1 24.07 -5.52 22.00
CA THR A 1 24.46 -5.23 20.61
C THR A 1 23.22 -5.23 19.74
N ALA A 2 23.03 -4.21 18.90
CA ALA A 2 21.85 -4.08 18.04
C ALA A 2 22.15 -4.58 16.62
N HIS A 3 21.15 -5.12 15.92
CA HIS A 3 21.25 -5.56 14.53
C HIS A 3 20.39 -4.65 13.64
N VAL A 4 21.02 -3.94 12.72
CA VAL A 4 20.38 -2.95 11.86
C VAL A 4 20.20 -3.53 10.46
N VAL A 5 18.95 -3.54 9.97
CA VAL A 5 18.62 -3.92 8.59
C VAL A 5 18.18 -2.65 7.85
N SER A 6 18.78 -2.35 6.69
CA SER A 6 18.43 -1.15 5.91
C SER A 6 18.62 -1.36 4.41
N ASP A 7 18.12 -0.39 3.63
CA ASP A 7 18.39 -0.25 2.19
C ASP A 7 19.85 0.11 1.85
N GLY A 8 20.68 0.32 2.88
CA GLY A 8 22.09 0.64 2.74
C GLY A 8 22.37 2.10 2.41
N LEU A 9 21.41 3.01 2.69
CA LEU A 9 21.61 4.46 2.65
C LEU A 9 22.80 4.89 3.52
N GLN A 10 23.56 5.89 3.06
CA GLN A 10 24.77 6.37 3.76
C GLN A 10 24.52 6.84 5.20
N ALA A 11 23.30 7.27 5.53
CA ALA A 11 22.92 7.62 6.89
C ALA A 11 23.13 6.47 7.90
N PHE A 12 23.09 5.22 7.43
CA PHE A 12 23.34 4.03 8.25
C PHE A 12 24.81 3.58 8.26
N ALA A 13 25.76 4.32 7.70
CA ALA A 13 27.18 3.92 7.77
C ALA A 13 27.75 3.99 9.21
N GLN A 14 27.19 4.88 10.04
CA GLN A 14 27.68 5.17 11.39
C GLN A 14 27.31 4.08 12.41
N VAL A 15 26.35 3.19 12.14
CA VAL A 15 25.94 2.16 13.12
C VAL A 15 27.04 1.14 13.43
N LEU A 16 27.99 0.94 12.52
CA LEU A 16 29.17 0.11 12.80
C LEU A 16 30.08 0.73 13.88
N GLN A 17 30.15 2.06 13.95
CA GLN A 17 31.00 2.80 14.90
C GLN A 17 30.51 2.69 16.36
N VAL A 18 29.21 2.46 16.56
CA VAL A 18 28.59 2.23 17.87
C VAL A 18 28.48 0.75 18.24
N GLY A 19 29.20 -0.13 17.53
CA GLY A 19 29.26 -1.56 17.84
C GLY A 19 27.98 -2.34 17.48
N ALA A 20 27.14 -1.80 16.61
CA ALA A 20 26.01 -2.53 16.02
C ALA A 20 26.43 -3.25 14.73
N THR A 21 25.73 -4.33 14.39
CA THR A 21 25.92 -5.02 13.09
C THR A 21 24.99 -4.41 12.04
N HIS A 22 25.41 -4.39 10.78
CA HIS A 22 24.64 -3.78 9.69
C HIS A 22 24.45 -4.73 8.52
N GLU A 23 23.21 -5.18 8.33
CA GLU A 23 22.77 -5.91 7.14
C GLU A 23 22.18 -4.92 6.12
N ARG A 24 22.76 -4.93 4.92
CA ARG A 24 22.42 -3.98 3.85
C ARG A 24 21.75 -4.71 2.71
N HIS A 25 20.53 -4.29 2.37
CA HIS A 25 19.80 -4.76 1.21
C HIS A 25 19.77 -3.66 0.15
N VAL A 26 20.90 -3.48 -0.55
CA VAL A 26 20.99 -2.50 -1.63
C VAL A 26 20.30 -3.06 -2.86
N THR A 27 19.07 -2.63 -3.10
CA THR A 27 18.36 -2.90 -4.35
C THR A 27 18.77 -1.87 -5.39
N GLY A 28 19.29 -2.32 -6.53
CA GLY A 28 19.53 -1.46 -7.69
C GLY A 28 18.24 -1.06 -8.40
N GLY A 29 18.32 -0.80 -9.70
CA GLY A 29 17.17 -0.50 -10.54
C GLY A 29 16.61 -1.72 -11.29
N GLY A 30 15.40 -1.56 -11.81
CA GLY A 30 14.84 -2.46 -12.83
C GLY A 30 14.33 -3.81 -12.32
N ARG A 31 14.12 -4.74 -13.27
CA ARG A 31 13.42 -6.01 -13.02
C ARG A 31 14.16 -6.94 -12.05
N GLN A 32 15.49 -6.92 -12.05
CA GLN A 32 16.27 -7.74 -11.12
C GLN A 32 16.12 -7.24 -9.68
N ALA A 33 16.15 -5.91 -9.47
CA ALA A 33 15.96 -5.33 -8.16
C ALA A 33 14.59 -5.71 -7.56
N ALA A 34 13.53 -5.69 -8.37
CA ALA A 34 12.21 -6.11 -7.95
C ALA A 34 12.09 -7.62 -7.62
N ARG A 35 13.05 -8.46 -8.02
CA ARG A 35 13.03 -9.92 -7.79
C ARG A 35 13.78 -10.36 -6.52
N THR A 36 14.23 -9.42 -5.71
CA THR A 36 14.86 -9.74 -4.42
C THR A 36 13.91 -10.53 -3.52
N PRO A 37 14.40 -11.54 -2.78
CA PRO A 37 13.57 -12.32 -1.85
C PRO A 37 12.84 -11.47 -0.81
N GLN A 38 13.45 -10.36 -0.38
CA GLN A 38 12.91 -9.39 0.57
C GLN A 38 11.60 -8.76 0.08
N LEU A 39 11.43 -8.60 -1.23
CA LEU A 39 10.24 -8.00 -1.84
C LEU A 39 9.19 -9.03 -2.29
N ARG A 40 9.40 -10.32 -2.04
CA ARG A 40 8.49 -11.39 -2.50
C ARG A 40 7.04 -11.12 -2.10
N TRP A 41 6.80 -10.87 -0.81
CA TRP A 41 5.44 -10.61 -0.30
C TRP A 41 4.87 -9.29 -0.82
N VAL A 42 5.71 -8.28 -1.01
CA VAL A 42 5.30 -6.99 -1.63
C VAL A 42 4.84 -7.23 -3.06
N ASN A 43 5.59 -7.99 -3.85
CA ASN A 43 5.20 -8.33 -5.21
C ASN A 43 3.93 -9.17 -5.27
N THR A 44 3.76 -10.14 -4.34
CA THR A 44 2.51 -10.90 -4.22
C THR A 44 1.34 -9.99 -3.91
N MET A 45 1.53 -9.03 -2.99
CA MET A 45 0.51 -8.03 -2.64
C MET A 45 0.11 -7.16 -3.83
N LEU A 46 1.10 -6.65 -4.59
CA LEU A 46 0.85 -5.86 -5.80
C LEU A 46 0.18 -6.68 -6.90
N GLY A 47 0.55 -7.96 -7.03
CA GLY A 47 -0.12 -8.91 -7.93
C GLY A 47 -1.59 -9.09 -7.57
N ASN A 48 -1.89 -9.31 -6.28
CA ASN A 48 -3.26 -9.45 -5.79
C ASN A 48 -4.06 -8.16 -5.99
N LEU A 49 -3.46 -6.99 -5.75
CA LEU A 49 -4.08 -5.69 -6.02
C LEU A 49 -4.48 -5.57 -7.49
N LYS A 50 -3.56 -5.87 -8.41
CA LYS A 50 -3.82 -5.81 -9.86
C LYS A 50 -4.94 -6.78 -10.27
N THR A 51 -4.90 -8.01 -9.78
CA THR A 51 -5.93 -9.02 -10.08
C THR A 51 -7.29 -8.64 -9.52
N ALA A 52 -7.35 -8.14 -8.28
CA ALA A 52 -8.59 -7.68 -7.67
C ALA A 52 -9.21 -6.52 -8.44
N GLN A 53 -8.38 -5.55 -8.86
CA GLN A 53 -8.81 -4.43 -9.68
C GLN A 53 -9.36 -4.89 -11.04
N ALA A 54 -8.62 -5.72 -11.77
CA ALA A 54 -9.02 -6.23 -13.07
C ALA A 54 -10.29 -7.11 -13.01
N GLY A 55 -10.50 -7.84 -11.90
CA GLY A 55 -11.69 -8.67 -11.72
C GLY A 55 -12.94 -7.90 -11.26
N THR A 56 -12.78 -6.78 -10.56
CA THR A 56 -13.90 -6.01 -9.99
C THR A 56 -14.43 -4.96 -10.96
N TYR A 57 -13.55 -4.32 -11.72
CA TYR A 57 -13.88 -3.17 -12.56
C TYR A 57 -13.84 -3.57 -14.04
N HIS A 58 -14.97 -3.47 -14.73
CA HIS A 58 -15.06 -3.74 -16.17
C HIS A 58 -14.37 -2.64 -17.01
N SER A 59 -14.46 -1.39 -16.56
CA SER A 59 -13.71 -0.25 -17.09
C SER A 59 -12.83 0.34 -15.98
N PHE A 60 -11.52 0.21 -16.16
CA PHE A 60 -10.55 0.67 -15.18
C PHE A 60 -9.99 2.04 -15.58
N ASP A 61 -10.47 3.11 -14.94
CA ASP A 61 -9.97 4.48 -15.17
C ASP A 61 -8.98 4.88 -14.08
N HIS A 62 -7.72 4.48 -14.27
CA HIS A 62 -6.61 4.79 -13.35
C HIS A 62 -6.47 6.30 -13.13
N ALA A 63 -6.53 7.09 -14.20
CA ALA A 63 -6.29 8.53 -14.13
C ALA A 63 -7.31 9.22 -13.20
N ARG A 64 -8.56 8.77 -13.26
CA ARG A 64 -9.65 9.37 -12.51
C ARG A 64 -9.80 8.80 -11.10
N TYR A 65 -9.64 7.49 -10.91
CA TYR A 65 -10.08 6.83 -9.66
C TYR A 65 -8.99 6.05 -8.90
N ALA A 66 -7.71 6.12 -9.30
CA ALA A 66 -6.63 5.36 -8.66
C ALA A 66 -6.64 5.43 -7.12
N ALA A 67 -6.80 6.64 -6.55
CA ALA A 67 -6.83 6.81 -5.09
C ALA A 67 -8.01 6.07 -4.43
N ARG A 68 -9.19 6.07 -5.07
CA ARG A 68 -10.38 5.36 -4.57
C ARG A 68 -10.20 3.85 -4.64
N TYR A 69 -9.70 3.36 -5.77
CA TYR A 69 -9.42 1.93 -5.96
C TYR A 69 -8.40 1.41 -4.95
N LEU A 70 -7.34 2.19 -4.69
CA LEU A 70 -6.34 1.83 -3.69
C LEU A 70 -6.92 1.85 -2.28
N ALA A 71 -7.68 2.89 -1.92
CA ALA A 71 -8.29 3.01 -0.59
C ALA A 71 -9.26 1.86 -0.31
N GLU A 72 -10.08 1.49 -1.29
CA GLU A 72 -11.01 0.38 -1.21
C GLU A 72 -10.28 -0.96 -1.04
N PHE A 73 -9.24 -1.23 -1.85
CA PHE A 73 -8.42 -2.42 -1.69
C PHE A 73 -7.75 -2.46 -0.30
N ALA A 74 -7.13 -1.37 0.13
CA ALA A 74 -6.49 -1.29 1.44
C ALA A 74 -7.48 -1.53 2.58
N TYR A 75 -8.70 -0.98 2.46
CA TYR A 75 -9.77 -1.20 3.45
C TYR A 75 -10.11 -2.68 3.60
N ARG A 76 -10.29 -3.40 2.48
CA ARG A 76 -10.58 -4.85 2.47
C ARG A 76 -9.38 -5.66 2.94
N PHE A 77 -8.19 -5.37 2.41
CA PHE A 77 -6.97 -6.11 2.70
C PHE A 77 -6.62 -6.09 4.20
N ASN A 78 -6.72 -4.91 4.83
CA ASN A 78 -6.44 -4.75 6.27
C ASN A 78 -7.46 -5.45 7.17
N ARG A 79 -8.61 -5.86 6.64
CA ARG A 79 -9.71 -6.51 7.37
C ARG A 79 -10.00 -7.92 6.86
N ARG A 80 -9.13 -8.48 6.03
CA ARG A 80 -9.34 -9.77 5.33
C ARG A 80 -9.56 -10.97 6.25
N PHE A 81 -9.18 -10.86 7.53
CA PHE A 81 -9.33 -11.93 8.52
C PHE A 81 -10.67 -11.88 9.28
N ASP A 82 -11.44 -10.79 9.15
CA ASP A 82 -12.73 -10.61 9.81
C ASP A 82 -13.69 -9.90 8.83
N LEU A 83 -14.16 -10.67 7.85
CA LEU A 83 -15.02 -10.16 6.77
C LEU A 83 -16.41 -9.77 7.29
N VAL A 84 -16.93 -10.50 8.28
CA VAL A 84 -18.28 -10.29 8.82
C VAL A 84 -18.41 -8.89 9.41
N ALA A 85 -17.39 -8.42 10.12
CA ALA A 85 -17.45 -7.10 10.71
C ALA A 85 -16.96 -5.97 9.77
N MET A 86 -16.74 -6.24 8.48
CA MET A 86 -16.40 -5.22 7.49
C MET A 86 -17.60 -4.31 7.17
N LEU A 87 -18.78 -4.89 6.96
CA LEU A 87 -20.00 -4.15 6.61
C LEU A 87 -20.52 -3.29 7.78
N PRO A 88 -20.67 -3.80 9.02
CA PRO A 88 -21.07 -2.99 10.16
C PRO A 88 -20.13 -1.79 10.40
N ARG A 89 -18.82 -1.96 10.19
CA ARG A 89 -17.84 -0.88 10.31
C ARG A 89 -18.01 0.18 9.24
N LEU A 90 -18.29 -0.23 7.99
CA LEU A 90 -18.54 0.70 6.89
C LEU A 90 -19.83 1.50 7.13
N LEU A 91 -20.90 0.83 7.59
CA LEU A 91 -22.16 1.48 7.95
C LEU A 91 -21.96 2.49 9.07
N ARG A 92 -21.23 2.12 10.13
CA ARG A 92 -20.88 3.05 11.21
C ARG A 92 -20.11 4.24 10.68
N ALA A 93 -19.07 4.02 9.86
CA ALA A 93 -18.28 5.09 9.28
C ALA A 93 -19.15 6.04 8.45
N ALA A 94 -20.03 5.52 7.60
CA ALA A 94 -20.97 6.32 6.81
C ALA A 94 -21.92 7.14 7.71
N ALA A 95 -22.48 6.53 8.76
CA ALA A 95 -23.39 7.20 9.68
C ALA A 95 -22.72 8.28 10.55
N THR A 96 -21.43 8.11 10.89
CA THR A 96 -20.71 9.08 11.74
C THR A 96 -19.91 10.13 10.97
N THR A 97 -19.76 9.95 9.65
CA THR A 97 -19.02 10.91 8.82
C THR A 97 -19.85 12.17 8.65
N LYS A 98 -19.26 13.33 8.97
CA LYS A 98 -19.91 14.63 8.75
C LYS A 98 -20.24 14.79 7.26
N PRO A 99 -21.41 15.37 6.90
CA PRO A 99 -21.75 15.64 5.52
C PRO A 99 -20.62 16.35 4.79
N GLN A 100 -20.26 15.83 3.61
CA GLN A 100 -19.22 16.41 2.76
C GLN A 100 -19.86 17.08 1.54
N PRO A 101 -19.37 18.27 1.12
CA PRO A 101 -19.78 18.89 -0.13
C PRO A 101 -19.60 17.94 -1.32
N LEU A 102 -20.51 17.99 -2.29
CA LEU A 102 -20.47 17.14 -3.48
C LEU A 102 -19.16 17.31 -4.27
N THR A 103 -18.57 18.51 -4.26
CA THR A 103 -17.28 18.79 -4.91
C THR A 103 -16.15 17.92 -4.33
N ILE A 104 -16.12 17.74 -3.01
CA ILE A 104 -15.13 16.87 -2.34
C ILE A 104 -15.42 15.41 -2.71
N LEU A 105 -16.70 15.02 -2.64
CA LEU A 105 -17.16 13.68 -3.01
C LEU A 105 -16.97 13.36 -4.51
N ARG A 106 -16.69 14.35 -5.36
CA ARG A 106 -16.39 14.18 -6.79
C ARG A 106 -14.97 14.64 -7.14
N MET A 107 -14.09 14.86 -6.17
CA MET A 107 -12.74 15.36 -6.42
C MET A 107 -11.95 14.48 -7.39
N SER A 108 -12.13 13.15 -7.30
CA SER A 108 -11.51 12.21 -8.23
C SER A 108 -12.10 12.31 -9.65
N GLU A 109 -13.34 12.77 -9.78
CA GLU A 109 -14.03 12.95 -11.05
C GLU A 109 -13.73 14.27 -11.75
N ALA A 110 -13.26 15.26 -11.00
CA ALA A 110 -12.85 16.57 -11.51
C ALA A 110 -11.42 16.58 -12.08
N SER A 111 -10.62 15.55 -11.75
CA SER A 111 -9.28 15.37 -12.29
C SER A 111 -9.39 14.79 -13.70
N ARG A 112 -8.92 15.52 -14.71
CA ARG A 112 -8.98 15.14 -16.13
C ARG A 112 -7.59 14.76 -16.63
#